data_AF-A0A5C8A1S8-F1
#
_entry.id   AF-A0A5C8A1S8-F1
#
_cell.length_a   1.000
_cell.length_b   1.000
_cell.length_c   1.000
_cell.angle_alpha   90.00
_cell.angle_beta   90.00
_cell.angle_gamma   90.00
#
_symmetry.space_group_name_H-M   'P 1'
#
loop_
_entity.id
_entity.type
_entity.pdbx_description
1 polymer ?
#
loop_
_entity_poly.entity_id
_entity_poly.type
_entity_poly.pdbx_seq_one_letter_code
_entity_poly.pdbx_strand_id
1 'polypeptide(L)'
;MLLRRHIIVPALLSATVMFLISWLWHGVALTDLEELRIPVGLYLCLAGLVYILLGFAMTFCIHTAILHEWISLKQAFPFTSMLLGAVFGFCVYLVIFVLGMSFTKGGMIHVVADVIWQMVEQGIGGLMVSLGIIWDMHKRYLESERA
;
A
#
# COMPACT_ATOMS: atom_id res chain seq x y z
N MET A 1 5.73 -3.11 -20.95
CA MET A 1 6.07 -3.98 -19.80
C MET A 1 5.11 -3.83 -18.61
N LEU A 2 4.65 -2.61 -18.27
CA LEU A 2 3.78 -2.33 -17.11
C LEU A 2 2.36 -2.93 -17.15
N LEU A 3 1.83 -3.28 -18.33
CA LEU A 3 0.46 -3.80 -18.49
C LEU A 3 0.33 -5.33 -18.32
N ARG A 4 1.31 -6.00 -17.73
CA ARG A 4 1.26 -7.46 -17.55
C ARG A 4 0.50 -7.82 -16.27
N ARG A 5 -0.20 -8.96 -16.30
CA ARG A 5 -1.00 -9.51 -15.18
C ARG A 5 -0.24 -9.54 -13.86
N HIS A 6 1.03 -9.94 -13.89
CA HIS A 6 1.91 -10.02 -12.72
C HIS A 6 2.35 -8.67 -12.13
N ILE A 7 1.95 -7.55 -12.75
CA ILE A 7 2.15 -6.19 -12.23
C ILE A 7 0.81 -5.57 -11.86
N ILE A 8 -0.18 -5.66 -12.75
CA ILE A 8 -1.50 -5.04 -12.53
C ILE A 8 -2.21 -5.68 -11.33
N VAL A 9 -2.26 -7.01 -11.25
CA VAL A 9 -3.03 -7.69 -10.20
C VAL A 9 -2.47 -7.41 -8.81
N PRO A 10 -1.16 -7.56 -8.53
CA PRO A 10 -0.59 -7.19 -7.24
C PRO A 10 -0.80 -5.71 -6.89
N ALA A 11 -0.62 -4.81 -7.86
CA ALA A 11 -0.76 -3.37 -7.64
C ALA A 11 -2.19 -2.97 -7.29
N LEU A 12 -3.18 -3.45 -8.03
CA LEU A 12 -4.59 -3.14 -7.77
C LEU A 12 -5.09 -3.80 -6.49
N LEU A 13 -4.67 -5.03 -6.19
CA LEU A 13 -4.99 -5.68 -4.92
C LEU A 13 -4.47 -4.86 -3.74
N SER A 14 -3.19 -4.47 -3.80
CA SER A 14 -2.55 -3.63 -2.80
C SER A 14 -3.26 -2.29 -2.63
N ALA A 15 -3.48 -1.56 -3.73
CA ALA A 15 -4.17 -0.27 -3.73
C ALA A 15 -5.56 -0.35 -3.13
N THR A 16 -6.34 -1.37 -3.51
CA THR A 16 -7.71 -1.56 -3.02
C THR A 16 -7.72 -1.81 -1.52
N VAL A 17 -6.86 -2.72 -1.03
CA VAL A 17 -6.82 -3.06 0.40
C VAL A 17 -6.36 -1.88 1.24
N MET A 18 -5.30 -1.18 0.82
CA MET A 18 -4.83 0.01 1.54
C MET A 18 -5.92 1.10 1.58
N PHE A 19 -6.57 1.39 0.45
CA PHE A 19 -7.64 2.39 0.39
C PHE A 19 -8.83 2.03 1.30
N LEU A 20 -9.25 0.76 1.31
CA LEU A 20 -10.35 0.32 2.16
C LEU A 20 -10.00 0.41 3.65
N ILE A 21 -8.78 0.03 4.03
CA ILE A 21 -8.30 0.13 5.41
C ILE A 21 -8.20 1.60 5.85
N SER A 22 -7.67 2.46 4.98
CA SER A 22 -7.62 3.90 5.19
C SER A 22 -9.02 4.51 5.39
N TRP A 23 -9.97 4.12 4.53
CA TRP A 23 -11.35 4.58 4.62
C TRP A 23 -12.03 4.10 5.90
N LEU A 24 -11.78 2.86 6.33
CA LEU A 24 -12.28 2.37 7.62
C LEU A 24 -11.70 3.16 8.80
N TRP A 25 -10.42 3.50 8.75
CA TRP A 25 -9.77 4.26 9.80
C TRP A 25 -10.26 5.71 9.87
N HIS A 26 -10.12 6.46 8.78
CA HIS A 26 -10.48 7.89 8.77
C HIS A 26 -11.98 8.13 8.67
N GLY A 27 -12.74 7.24 8.02
CA GLY A 27 -14.18 7.38 7.85
C GLY A 27 -15.00 6.84 9.01
N VAL A 28 -14.63 5.67 9.54
CA VAL A 28 -15.45 4.99 10.56
C VAL A 28 -14.85 5.14 11.96
N ALA A 29 -13.55 4.91 12.13
CA ALA A 29 -12.94 4.91 13.46
C ALA A 29 -12.71 6.32 14.02
N LEU A 30 -12.20 7.23 13.18
CA LEU A 30 -11.88 8.60 13.59
C LEU A 30 -12.95 9.62 13.17
N THR A 31 -13.81 9.27 12.20
CA THR A 31 -14.85 10.16 11.65
C THR A 31 -14.33 11.47 11.06
N ASP A 32 -13.03 11.54 10.72
CA ASP A 32 -12.34 12.71 10.17
C ASP A 32 -12.96 13.20 8.85
N LEU A 33 -13.65 12.32 8.12
CA LEU A 33 -14.30 12.66 6.85
C LEU A 33 -15.42 13.72 7.01
N GLU A 34 -16.00 13.87 8.20
CA GLU A 34 -17.02 14.89 8.49
C GLU A 34 -16.42 16.30 8.60
N GLU A 35 -15.14 16.40 8.96
CA GLU A 35 -14.43 17.68 9.10
C GLU A 35 -13.83 18.19 7.77
N LEU A 36 -13.99 17.43 6.68
CA LEU A 36 -13.47 17.79 5.37
C LEU A 36 -14.11 19.06 4.83
N ARG A 37 -13.27 20.02 4.45
CA ARG A 37 -13.69 21.27 3.76
C ARG A 37 -13.97 21.07 2.27
N ILE A 38 -13.56 19.93 1.70
CA ILE A 38 -13.74 19.59 0.29
C ILE A 38 -14.84 18.54 0.12
N PRO A 39 -15.53 18.47 -1.04
CA PRO A 39 -16.53 17.44 -1.29
C PRO A 39 -15.95 16.05 -1.08
N VAL A 40 -16.62 15.22 -0.26
CA VAL A 40 -16.15 13.87 0.09
C VAL A 40 -15.86 13.02 -1.15
N GLY A 41 -16.71 13.11 -2.19
CA GLY A 41 -16.47 12.41 -3.45
C GLY A 41 -15.14 12.80 -4.13
N LEU A 42 -14.79 14.09 -4.13
CA LEU A 42 -13.53 14.56 -4.69
C LEU A 42 -12.34 14.06 -3.87
N TYR A 43 -12.43 14.13 -2.54
CA TYR A 43 -11.40 13.57 -1.65
C TYR A 43 -11.17 12.08 -1.91
N LEU A 44 -12.24 11.28 -1.96
CA LEU A 44 -12.14 9.83 -2.19
C LEU A 44 -11.56 9.50 -3.57
N CYS A 45 -11.90 10.26 -4.61
CA CYS A 45 -11.31 10.08 -5.94
C CYS A 45 -9.81 10.39 -5.94
N LEU A 46 -9.38 11.47 -5.30
CA LEU A 46 -7.97 11.85 -5.22
C LEU A 46 -7.18 10.87 -4.36
N ALA A 47 -7.72 10.47 -3.21
CA ALA A 47 -7.14 9.44 -2.36
C ALA A 47 -7.00 8.12 -3.11
N GLY A 48 -8.06 7.67 -3.79
CA GLY A 48 -8.04 6.46 -4.63
C GLY A 48 -6.94 6.51 -5.70
N LEU A 49 -6.75 7.64 -6.37
CA LEU A 49 -5.65 7.83 -7.32
C LEU A 49 -4.28 7.70 -6.64
N VAL A 50 -4.08 8.31 -5.47
CA VAL A 50 -2.84 8.19 -4.70
C VAL A 50 -2.58 6.73 -4.32
N TYR A 51 -3.58 5.99 -3.82
CA TYR A 51 -3.42 4.58 -3.47
C TYR A 51 -3.10 3.69 -4.66
N ILE A 52 -3.66 3.98 -5.85
CA ILE A 52 -3.28 3.29 -7.09
C ILE A 52 -1.79 3.54 -7.38
N LEU A 53 -1.34 4.80 -7.34
CA LEU A 53 0.07 5.14 -7.56
C LEU A 53 0.99 4.45 -6.53
N LEU A 54 0.60 4.42 -5.26
CA LEU A 54 1.33 3.71 -4.20
C LEU A 54 1.38 2.20 -4.46
N GLY A 55 0.27 1.58 -4.84
CA GLY A 55 0.21 0.16 -5.18
C GLY A 55 1.13 -0.20 -6.34
N PHE A 56 1.18 0.63 -7.39
CA PHE A 56 2.12 0.45 -8.50
C PHE A 56 3.57 0.69 -8.09
N ALA A 57 3.85 1.74 -7.32
CA ALA A 57 5.20 2.06 -6.84
C ALA A 57 5.76 0.91 -5.98
N MET A 58 5.00 0.42 -5.00
CA MET A 58 5.41 -0.71 -4.18
C MET A 58 5.59 -1.99 -5.00
N THR A 59 4.68 -2.26 -5.95
CA THR A 59 4.81 -3.44 -6.84
C THR A 59 6.09 -3.37 -7.66
N PHE A 60 6.41 -2.20 -8.20
CA PHE A 60 7.67 -1.97 -8.92
C PHE A 60 8.89 -2.15 -8.02
N CYS A 61 8.89 -1.58 -6.81
CA CYS A 61 9.98 -1.73 -5.84
C CYS A 61 10.19 -3.20 -5.43
N ILE A 62 9.12 -3.95 -5.15
CA ILE A 62 9.20 -5.36 -4.77
C ILE A 62 9.72 -6.21 -5.93
N HIS A 63 9.21 -6.02 -7.15
CA HIS A 63 9.76 -6.71 -8.34
C HIS A 63 11.24 -6.38 -8.53
N THR A 64 11.62 -5.11 -8.36
CA THR A 64 13.02 -4.67 -8.49
C THR A 64 13.90 -5.31 -7.41
N ALA A 65 13.42 -5.38 -6.17
CA ALA A 65 14.12 -6.01 -5.06
C ALA A 65 14.26 -7.54 -5.24
N ILE A 66 13.28 -8.20 -5.85
CA ILE A 66 13.39 -9.61 -6.25
C ILE A 66 14.44 -9.78 -7.36
N LEU A 67 14.42 -8.92 -8.39
CA LEU A 67 15.36 -8.99 -9.52
C LEU A 67 16.81 -8.79 -9.09
N HIS A 68 17.06 -7.94 -8.08
CA HIS A 68 18.40 -7.71 -7.52
C HIS A 68 18.73 -8.66 -6.35
N GLU A 69 17.92 -9.70 -6.12
CA GLU A 69 18.08 -10.69 -5.06
C GLU A 69 18.10 -10.11 -3.62
N TRP A 70 17.64 -8.87 -3.42
CA TRP A 70 17.47 -8.28 -2.09
C TRP A 70 16.34 -8.95 -1.31
N ILE A 71 15.35 -9.46 -2.03
CA ILE A 71 14.24 -10.23 -1.48
C ILE A 71 14.25 -11.63 -2.10
N SER A 72 14.41 -12.65 -1.24
CA SER A 72 14.31 -14.05 -1.66
C SER A 72 12.85 -14.48 -1.77
N LEU A 73 12.49 -15.09 -2.90
CA LEU A 73 11.19 -15.74 -3.09
C LEU A 73 11.04 -17.03 -2.27
N LYS A 74 12.15 -17.60 -1.77
CA LYS A 74 12.17 -18.90 -1.08
C LYS A 74 12.00 -18.79 0.43
N GLN A 75 12.31 -17.64 1.03
CA GLN A 75 12.29 -17.44 2.48
C GLN A 75 11.57 -16.15 2.84
N ALA A 76 10.52 -16.28 3.64
CA ALA A 76 9.79 -15.18 4.27
C ALA A 76 9.35 -14.05 3.31
N PHE A 77 9.15 -14.35 2.02
CA PHE A 77 8.82 -13.37 0.99
C PHE A 77 7.64 -12.44 1.35
N PRO A 78 6.53 -12.93 1.94
CA PRO A 78 5.44 -12.06 2.35
C PRO A 78 5.82 -11.08 3.47
N PHE A 79 6.63 -11.53 4.43
CA PHE A 79 7.04 -10.70 5.57
C PHE A 79 8.11 -9.66 5.19
N THR A 80 9.03 -10.00 4.30
CA THR A 80 10.01 -9.04 3.77
C THR A 80 9.34 -7.98 2.89
N SER A 81 8.34 -8.37 2.10
CA SER A 81 7.52 -7.43 1.34
C SER A 81 6.67 -6.53 2.25
N MET A 82 6.12 -7.07 3.35
CA MET A 82 5.42 -6.29 4.38
C MET A 82 6.35 -5.27 5.04
N LEU A 83 7.58 -5.66 5.38
CA LEU A 83 8.57 -4.76 5.96
C LEU A 83 8.94 -3.62 4.98
N LEU A 84 9.16 -3.95 3.70
CA LEU A 84 9.43 -2.94 2.68
C LEU A 84 8.24 -1.98 2.52
N GLY A 85 7.01 -2.51 2.57
CA GLY A 85 5.78 -1.71 2.60
C GLY A 85 5.74 -0.77 3.81
N ALA A 86 6.10 -1.24 5.00
CA ALA A 86 6.12 -0.40 6.21
C ALA A 86 7.15 0.74 6.11
N VAL A 87 8.33 0.48 5.52
CA VAL A 87 9.32 1.53 5.22
C VAL A 87 8.75 2.55 4.22
N PHE A 88 7.99 2.09 3.23
CA PHE A 88 7.30 2.97 2.29
C PHE A 88 6.27 3.86 3.00
N GLY A 89 5.48 3.29 3.91
CA GLY A 89 4.52 4.02 4.76
C GLY A 89 5.19 5.10 5.61
N PHE A 90 6.34 4.80 6.20
CA PHE A 90 7.14 5.79 6.92
C PHE A 90 7.56 6.96 5.99
N CYS A 91 8.04 6.67 4.77
CA CYS A 91 8.40 7.72 3.81
C CYS A 91 7.18 8.55 3.37
N VAL A 92 6.03 7.92 3.13
CA VAL A 92 4.77 8.60 2.79
C VAL A 92 4.36 9.54 3.93
N TYR A 93 4.41 9.05 5.18
CA TYR A 93 4.15 9.86 6.36
C TYR A 93 5.06 11.09 6.44
N LEU A 94 6.38 10.92 6.22
CA LEU A 94 7.31 12.05 6.24
C LEU A 94 6.95 13.13 5.21
N VAL A 95 6.51 12.74 4.01
CA VAL A 95 6.06 13.69 2.98
C VAL A 95 4.81 14.44 3.45
N ILE A 96 3.79 13.73 3.93
CA ILE A 96 2.54 14.34 4.45
C ILE A 96 2.84 15.28 5.62
N PHE A 97 3.72 14.86 6.53
CA PHE A 97 4.13 15.61 7.71
C PHE A 97 4.85 16.91 7.33
N VAL A 98 5.81 16.86 6.41
CA VAL A 98 6.53 18.06 5.90
C VAL A 98 5.60 19.01 5.17
N LEU A 99 4.59 18.50 4.45
CA LEU A 99 3.57 19.32 3.78
C LEU A 99 2.56 19.95 4.76
N GLY A 100 2.67 19.68 6.07
CA GLY A 100 1.80 20.24 7.08
C GLY A 100 0.36 19.71 7.04
N MET A 101 0.11 18.60 6.34
CA MET A 101 -1.21 17.97 6.26
C MET A 101 -1.53 17.09 7.48
N SER A 102 -1.09 17.49 8.68
CA SER A 102 -1.46 16.78 9.91
C SER A 102 -2.88 17.15 10.32
N PHE A 103 -3.75 16.15 10.41
CA PHE A 103 -5.16 16.31 10.76
C PHE A 103 -5.40 16.59 12.25
N THR A 104 -4.35 16.77 13.06
CA THR A 104 -4.52 16.72 14.53
C THR A 104 -4.09 17.98 15.25
N LYS A 105 -4.93 18.37 16.22
CA LYS A 105 -4.72 19.50 17.13
C LYS A 105 -3.58 19.16 18.10
N GLY A 106 -2.34 19.46 17.71
CA GLY A 106 -1.24 19.83 18.63
C GLY A 106 -0.77 18.81 19.68
N GLY A 107 -0.87 17.49 19.43
CA GLY A 107 -0.41 16.47 20.38
C GLY A 107 0.59 15.47 19.78
N MET A 108 1.72 15.24 20.45
CA MET A 108 2.73 14.25 20.06
C MET A 108 2.15 12.82 19.88
N ILE A 109 1.09 12.49 20.62
CA ILE A 109 0.43 11.19 20.54
C ILE A 109 -0.23 10.94 19.17
N HIS A 110 -0.76 11.98 18.54
CA HIS A 110 -1.39 11.88 17.22
C HIS A 110 -0.35 11.67 16.12
N VAL A 111 0.77 12.39 16.20
CA VAL A 111 1.93 12.20 15.31
C VAL A 111 2.41 10.75 15.35
N VAL A 112 2.53 10.16 16.55
CA VAL A 112 2.94 8.77 16.74
C VAL A 112 1.88 7.80 16.20
N ALA A 113 0.60 8.05 16.45
CA ALA A 113 -0.48 7.23 15.92
C ALA A 113 -0.51 7.25 14.38
N ASP A 114 -0.36 8.43 13.76
CA ASP A 114 -0.38 8.62 12.32
C ASP A 114 0.79 7.91 11.63
N VAL A 115 2.02 8.04 12.17
CA VAL A 115 3.18 7.36 11.57
C VAL A 115 3.09 5.84 11.71
N ILE A 116 2.64 5.33 12.86
CA ILE A 116 2.43 3.89 13.05
C ILE A 116 1.35 3.40 12.10
N TRP A 117 0.25 4.15 11.97
CA TRP A 117 -0.83 3.79 11.07
C TRP A 117 -0.36 3.73 9.62
N GLN A 118 0.37 4.73 9.14
CA GLN A 118 0.98 4.71 7.81
C GLN A 118 1.93 3.51 7.63
N MET A 119 2.78 3.20 8.61
CA MET A 119 3.63 2.01 8.52
C MET A 119 2.83 0.70 8.43
N VAL A 120 1.73 0.58 9.18
CA VAL A 120 0.85 -0.60 9.15
C VAL A 120 0.09 -0.70 7.83
N GLU A 121 -0.49 0.41 7.36
CA GLU A 121 -1.29 0.47 6.14
C GLU A 121 -0.47 0.07 4.90
N GLN A 122 0.66 0.74 4.66
CA GLN A 122 1.54 0.40 3.54
C GLN A 122 2.24 -0.95 3.77
N GLY A 123 2.44 -1.38 5.02
CA GLY A 123 2.90 -2.73 5.35
C GLY A 123 1.93 -3.82 4.85
N ILE A 124 0.63 -3.68 5.16
CA ILE A 124 -0.42 -4.56 4.64
C ILE A 124 -0.47 -4.46 3.11
N GLY A 125 -0.28 -3.27 2.55
CA GLY A 125 -0.14 -3.06 1.11
C GLY A 125 0.99 -3.89 0.50
N GLY A 126 2.19 -3.89 1.10
CA GLY A 126 3.34 -4.69 0.66
C GLY A 126 3.08 -6.20 0.78
N LEU A 127 2.39 -6.62 1.84
CA LEU A 127 1.92 -8.01 1.98
C LEU A 127 1.00 -8.39 0.81
N MET A 128 0.02 -7.55 0.46
CA MET A 128 -0.90 -7.81 -0.65
C MET A 128 -0.18 -7.91 -2.00
N VAL A 129 0.86 -7.11 -2.23
CA VAL A 129 1.69 -7.25 -3.43
C VAL A 129 2.31 -8.65 -3.50
N SER A 130 2.92 -9.10 -2.40
CA SER A 130 3.57 -10.43 -2.36
C SER A 130 2.58 -11.57 -2.63
N LEU A 131 1.37 -11.49 -2.06
CA LEU A 131 0.32 -12.48 -2.27
C LEU A 131 -0.17 -12.46 -3.73
N GLY A 132 -0.32 -11.28 -4.33
CA GLY A 132 -0.66 -11.14 -5.74
C GLY A 132 0.40 -11.76 -6.66
N ILE A 133 1.69 -11.59 -6.33
CA ILE A 133 2.80 -12.20 -7.08
C ILE A 133 2.76 -13.73 -6.95
N ILE A 134 2.60 -14.25 -5.73
CA ILE A 134 2.50 -15.70 -5.47
C ILE A 134 1.33 -16.30 -6.26
N TRP A 135 0.16 -15.66 -6.22
CA TRP A 135 -1.01 -16.11 -6.96
C TRP A 135 -0.76 -16.17 -8.46
N ASP A 136 -0.13 -15.15 -9.04
CA ASP A 136 0.18 -15.14 -10.47
C ASP A 136 1.22 -16.20 -10.86
N MET A 137 2.23 -16.44 -10.01
CA MET A 137 3.20 -17.52 -10.20
C MET A 137 2.52 -18.89 -10.19
N HIS A 138 1.65 -19.14 -9.20
CA HIS A 138 0.89 -20.38 -9.10
C HIS A 138 -0.03 -20.58 -10.33
N LYS A 139 -0.69 -19.51 -10.78
CA LYS A 139 -1.54 -19.57 -11.97
C LYS A 139 -0.76 -19.90 -13.24
N ARG A 140 0.42 -19.30 -13.44
CA ARG A 140 1.31 -19.60 -14.58
C ARG A 140 1.78 -21.06 -14.57
N TYR A 141 2.09 -21.60 -13.40
CA TYR A 141 2.46 -23.01 -13.25
C TYR A 141 1.33 -23.95 -13.72
N LEU A 142 0.10 -23.73 -13.25
CA LEU A 142 -1.07 -24.51 -13.67
C LEU A 142 -1.39 -24.36 -15.17
N GLU A 143 -1.21 -23.16 -15.73
CA GLU A 143 -1.36 -22.92 -17.17
C GLU A 143 -0.34 -23.72 -17.99
N SER A 144 0.89 -23.91 -17.48
CA SER A 144 1.93 -24.70 -18.15
C SER A 144 1.74 -26.21 -18.07
N GLU A 145 1.12 -26.73 -17.00
CA GLU A 145 0.83 -28.18 -16.87
C GLU A 145 -0.32 -28.64 -17.78
N ARG A 146 -1.14 -27.71 -18.28
CA ARG A 146 -2.31 -28.00 -19.14
C ARG A 146 -2.00 -27.89 -20.63
N ALA A 147 -0.84 -27.37 -21.00
CA ALA A 147 -0.39 -27.17 -22.39
C ALA A 147 0.42 -28.36 -22.89
#